data_AF-A0A3D5YF90-F1
#
_entry.id   AF-A0A3D5YF90-F1
#
_cell.length_a   1.000
_cell.length_b   1.000
_cell.length_c   1.000
_cell.angle_alpha   90.00
_cell.angle_beta   90.00
_cell.angle_gamma   90.00
#
_symmetry.space_group_name_H-M   'P 1'
#
loop_
_entity.id
_entity.type
_entity.pdbx_description
1 polymer ?
#
loop_
_entity_poly.entity_id
_entity_poly.type
_entity_poly.pdbx_seq_one_letter_code
_entity_poly.pdbx_strand_id
1 'polypeptide(L)'
;MITPVGNLEPIELSGVTIKRVSLHNFDFIQSKDLHIGDYVWIQRSGEVIPYIVGVIKERRTEEVQDIQMPSKCPSCLGKVVNQDMHYYCTNPVCPAKLKEQILHFVSKNCMDIQ
;
A
#
# COMPACT_ATOMS: atom_id res chain seq x y z
N MET A 1 -5.84 -9.67 -2.11
CA MET A 1 -4.42 -9.29 -2.00
C MET A 1 -4.27 -8.33 -0.83
N ILE A 2 -3.16 -8.40 -0.10
CA ILE A 2 -2.80 -7.44 0.95
C ILE A 2 -1.78 -6.49 0.33
N THR A 3 -2.17 -5.24 0.19
CA THR A 3 -1.35 -4.20 -0.45
C THR A 3 -0.88 -3.22 0.61
N PRO A 4 0.44 -3.00 0.76
CA PRO A 4 0.95 -2.00 1.68
C PRO A 4 0.67 -0.59 1.15
N VAL A 5 0.33 0.32 2.06
CA VAL A 5 0.07 1.73 1.77
C VAL A 5 0.92 2.58 2.71
N GLY A 6 1.71 3.48 2.15
CA GLY A 6 2.48 4.46 2.92
C GLY A 6 1.57 5.61 3.33
N ASN A 7 1.44 5.83 4.63
CA ASN A 7 0.84 7.05 5.16
C ASN A 7 1.96 8.06 5.35
N LEU A 8 1.81 9.22 4.74
CA LEU A 8 2.82 10.26 4.71
C LEU A 8 2.33 11.45 5.56
N GLU A 9 3.28 12.19 6.12
CA GLU A 9 2.98 13.56 6.55
C GLU A 9 2.46 14.35 5.35
N PRO A 10 1.37 15.13 5.50
CA PRO A 10 0.77 15.85 4.38
C PRO A 10 1.78 16.73 3.66
N ILE A 11 1.95 16.52 2.36
CA ILE A 11 2.85 17.31 1.52
C ILE A 11 2.11 17.84 0.28
N GLU A 12 2.34 19.09 -0.08
CA GLU A 12 1.80 19.67 -1.30
C GLU A 12 2.72 19.39 -2.49
N LEU A 13 2.17 18.81 -3.55
CA LEU A 13 2.90 18.53 -4.78
C LEU A 13 2.02 18.84 -6.00
N SER A 14 2.41 19.84 -6.79
CA SER A 14 1.65 20.28 -7.97
C SER A 14 0.19 20.63 -7.66
N GLY A 15 -0.03 21.40 -6.59
CA GLY A 15 -1.36 21.92 -6.20
C GLY A 15 -2.31 20.91 -5.55
N VAL A 16 -1.85 19.69 -5.22
CA VAL A 16 -2.63 18.72 -4.43
C VAL A 16 -1.88 18.29 -3.19
N THR A 17 -2.61 18.03 -2.10
CA THR A 17 -2.04 17.48 -0.86
C THR A 17 -2.01 15.95 -0.93
N ILE A 18 -0.82 15.37 -0.86
CA ILE A 18 -0.61 13.93 -0.81
C ILE A 18 -0.47 13.50 0.65
N LYS A 19 -1.29 12.53 1.07
CA LYS A 19 -1.22 11.90 2.42
C LYS A 19 -0.98 10.40 2.37
N ARG A 20 -1.22 9.78 1.22
CA ARG A 20 -1.18 8.32 1.03
C ARG A 20 -0.53 8.01 -0.30
N VAL A 21 0.30 6.97 -0.32
CA VAL A 21 0.99 6.49 -1.52
C VAL A 21 0.96 4.96 -1.56
N SER A 22 0.78 4.39 -2.74
CA SER A 22 0.88 2.94 -2.92
C SER A 22 2.34 2.51 -2.76
N LEU A 23 2.57 1.43 -2.01
CA LEU A 23 3.89 0.79 -1.92
C LEU A 23 3.98 -0.46 -2.80
N HIS A 24 2.99 -0.69 -3.68
CA HIS A 24 2.90 -1.82 -4.61
C HIS A 24 2.85 -3.21 -3.95
N ASN A 25 3.94 -3.67 -3.34
CA ASN A 25 4.08 -4.93 -2.61
C ASN A 25 5.22 -4.82 -1.58
N PHE A 26 5.46 -5.88 -0.80
CA PHE A 26 6.52 -5.86 0.22
C PHE A 26 7.92 -5.94 -0.39
N ASP A 27 8.06 -6.50 -1.59
CA ASP A 27 9.34 -6.56 -2.30
C ASP A 27 9.79 -5.16 -2.76
N PHE A 28 8.85 -4.30 -3.14
CA PHE A 28 9.12 -2.88 -3.41
C PHE A 28 9.65 -2.18 -2.15
N ILE A 29 9.06 -2.46 -0.99
CA ILE A 29 9.51 -1.91 0.30
C ILE A 29 10.95 -2.35 0.59
N GLN A 30 11.25 -3.64 0.44
CA GLN A 30 12.59 -4.17 0.67
C GLN A 30 13.60 -3.64 -0.35
N SER A 31 13.27 -3.61 -1.63
CA SER A 31 14.17 -3.13 -2.69
C SER A 31 14.49 -1.65 -2.58
N LYS A 32 13.57 -0.85 -2.02
CA LYS A 32 13.77 0.58 -1.72
C LYS A 32 14.31 0.83 -0.32
N ASP A 33 14.54 -0.22 0.46
CA ASP A 33 15.05 -0.14 1.84
C ASP A 33 14.19 0.78 2.71
N LEU A 34 12.85 0.69 2.57
CA LEU A 34 11.90 1.58 3.21
C LEU A 34 11.60 1.17 4.66
N HIS A 35 11.64 2.14 5.57
CA HIS A 35 11.31 1.99 6.99
C HIS A 35 10.23 2.98 7.43
N ILE A 36 9.53 2.67 8.51
CA ILE A 36 8.60 3.61 9.15
C ILE A 36 9.43 4.74 9.78
N GLY A 37 9.07 5.98 9.48
CA GLY A 37 9.79 7.18 9.93
C GLY A 37 10.81 7.71 8.91
N ASP A 38 11.03 7.02 7.79
CA ASP A 38 11.93 7.51 6.74
C ASP A 38 11.41 8.78 6.06
N TYR A 39 12.34 9.67 5.73
CA TYR A 39 12.11 10.70 4.72
C TYR A 39 12.27 10.11 3.33
N VAL A 40 11.31 10.37 2.44
CA VAL A 40 11.27 9.75 1.11
C VAL A 40 11.14 10.80 0.00
N TRP A 41 11.70 10.49 -1.16
CA TRP A 41 11.45 11.22 -2.39
C TRP A 41 10.14 10.76 -3.01
N ILE A 42 9.22 11.69 -3.25
CA ILE A 42 7.94 11.43 -3.91
C ILE A 42 7.96 12.12 -5.27
N GLN A 43 7.58 11.38 -6.30
CA GLN A 43 7.44 11.91 -7.65
C GLN A 43 6.00 11.75 -8.13
N ARG A 44 5.53 12.77 -8.85
CA ARG A 44 4.26 12.76 -9.56
C ARG A 44 4.51 13.19 -10.99
N SER A 45 4.09 12.37 -11.94
CA SER A 45 4.19 12.67 -13.37
C SER A 45 2.83 13.14 -13.88
N GLY A 46 2.69 14.46 -14.08
CA GLY A 46 1.43 15.06 -14.54
C GLY A 46 0.27 14.83 -13.58
N GLU A 47 -0.88 14.38 -14.10
CA GLU A 47 -2.09 14.10 -13.33
C GLU A 47 -2.14 12.67 -12.74
N VAL A 48 -1.06 11.88 -12.87
CA VAL A 48 -1.01 10.47 -12.45
C VAL A 48 -0.84 10.32 -10.92
N ILE A 49 -1.15 9.11 -10.42
CA ILE A 49 -0.94 8.67 -9.04
C ILE A 49 0.54 8.85 -8.63
N PRO A 50 0.84 9.54 -7.52
CA PRO A 50 2.20 9.71 -7.04
C PRO A 50 2.83 8.38 -6.59
N TYR A 51 4.16 8.30 -6.64
CA TYR A 51 4.92 7.12 -6.17
C TYR A 51 6.21 7.52 -5.46
N ILE A 52 6.74 6.61 -4.63
CA ILE A 52 8.01 6.78 -3.93
C ILE A 52 9.17 6.42 -4.87
N VAL A 53 10.13 7.32 -5.01
CA VAL A 53 11.34 7.10 -5.81
C VAL A 53 12.42 6.38 -4.99
N GLY A 54 12.55 6.71 -3.71
CA GLY A 54 13.50 6.12 -2.78
C GLY A 54 13.57 6.87 -1.45
N VAL A 55 14.41 6.39 -0.55
CA VAL A 55 14.65 6.99 0.77
C VAL A 55 15.76 8.04 0.71
N ILE A 56 15.60 9.11 1.49
CA ILE A 56 16.65 10.11 1.79
C ILE A 56 17.51 9.57 2.93
N LYS A 57 18.50 8.73 2.59
CA LYS A 57 19.32 8.00 3.58
C LYS A 57 20.10 8.92 4.51
N GLU A 58 20.43 10.12 4.05
CA GLU A 58 21.16 11.13 4.81
C GLU A 58 20.35 11.71 5.98
N ARG A 59 19.02 11.53 5.96
CA ARG A 59 18.11 11.96 7.04
C ARG A 59 17.59 10.80 7.89
N ARG A 60 18.06 9.58 7.64
CA ARG A 60 17.63 8.42 8.41
C ARG A 60 18.21 8.51 9.83
N THR A 61 17.33 8.50 10.82
CA THR A 61 17.69 8.40 12.23
C THR A 61 17.78 6.93 12.66
N GLU A 62 18.37 6.64 13.81
CA GLU A 62 18.42 5.28 14.37
C GLU A 62 17.04 4.77 14.87
N GLU A 63 16.02 5.64 14.89
CA GLU A 63 14.68 5.33 15.41
C GLU A 63 13.72 4.72 14.38
N VAL A 64 14.18 4.48 13.15
CA VAL A 64 13.34 3.93 12.08
C VAL A 64 12.99 2.46 12.34
N GLN A 65 11.78 2.06 11.93
CA GLN A 65 11.28 0.70 12.17
C GLN A 65 11.10 -0.08 10.87
N ASP A 66 11.49 -1.35 10.88
CA ASP A 66 11.30 -2.26 9.76
C ASP A 66 9.82 -2.42 9.41
N ILE A 67 9.50 -2.33 8.11
CA ILE A 67 8.15 -2.62 7.63
C ILE A 67 8.04 -4.13 7.38
N GLN A 68 7.52 -4.83 8.38
CA GLN A 68 7.29 -6.27 8.27
C GLN A 68 5.92 -6.60 7.69
N MET A 69 5.86 -7.73 6.99
CA MET A 69 4.60 -8.28 6.52
C MET A 69 3.74 -8.73 7.71
N PRO A 70 2.42 -8.45 7.70
CA PRO A 70 1.51 -8.98 8.70
C PRO A 70 1.37 -10.50 8.59
N SER A 71 1.63 -11.23 9.68
CA SER A 71 1.43 -12.68 9.78
C SER A 71 -0.05 -13.09 9.73
N LYS A 72 -0.95 -12.16 10.01
CA LYS A 72 -2.41 -12.33 10.01
C LYS A 72 -3.07 -11.25 9.16
N CYS A 73 -4.19 -11.58 8.53
CA CYS A 73 -4.93 -10.61 7.74
C CYS A 73 -5.43 -9.45 8.62
N PRO A 74 -5.17 -8.18 8.27
CA PRO A 74 -5.60 -7.04 9.09
C PRO A 74 -7.14 -6.87 9.15
N SER A 75 -7.89 -7.48 8.24
CA SER A 75 -9.36 -7.39 8.21
C SER A 75 -10.07 -8.50 8.99
N CYS A 76 -9.55 -9.73 8.99
CA CYS A 76 -10.23 -10.88 9.61
C CYS A 76 -9.35 -11.74 10.51
N LEU A 77 -8.08 -11.35 10.71
CA LEU A 77 -7.07 -12.08 11.47
C LEU A 77 -6.75 -13.51 10.98
N GLY A 78 -7.32 -13.92 9.84
CA GLY A 78 -7.07 -15.22 9.22
C GLY A 78 -5.66 -15.37 8.65
N LYS A 79 -5.32 -16.61 8.26
CA LYS A 79 -4.01 -16.97 7.70
C LYS A 79 -3.72 -16.20 6.40
N VAL A 80 -2.46 -15.79 6.27
CA VAL A 80 -1.90 -15.14 5.07
C VAL A 80 -0.95 -16.11 4.37
N VAL A 81 -0.97 -16.13 3.05
CA VAL A 81 -0.03 -16.90 2.21
C VAL A 81 0.66 -15.98 1.23
N ASN A 82 1.93 -16.26 0.93
CA ASN A 82 2.67 -15.62 -0.16
C ASN A 82 2.42 -16.39 -1.46
N GLN A 83 2.04 -15.70 -2.52
CA GLN A 83 1.97 -16.20 -3.89
C GLN A 83 2.55 -15.13 -4.82
N ASP A 84 3.62 -15.45 -5.54
CA ASP A 84 4.22 -14.61 -6.58
C ASP A 84 4.48 -13.14 -6.14
N MET A 85 5.20 -12.95 -5.02
CA MET A 85 5.55 -11.62 -4.46
C MET A 85 4.36 -10.84 -3.88
N HIS A 86 3.19 -11.45 -3.84
CA HIS A 86 1.98 -10.87 -3.28
C HIS A 86 1.43 -11.72 -2.15
N TYR A 87 0.85 -11.05 -1.15
CA TYR A 87 0.27 -11.73 -0.01
C TYR A 87 -1.24 -11.78 -0.10
N TYR A 88 -1.81 -12.93 0.23
CA TYR A 88 -3.24 -13.19 0.12
C TYR A 88 -3.78 -13.71 1.44
N CYS A 89 -4.91 -13.14 1.87
CA CYS A 89 -5.72 -13.74 2.91
C CYS A 89 -6.38 -15.00 2.34
N THR A 90 -6.29 -16.13 3.03
CA THR A 90 -6.91 -17.39 2.56
C THR A 90 -8.37 -17.54 3.00
N ASN A 91 -8.82 -16.77 3.99
CA ASN A 91 -10.20 -16.84 4.48
C ASN A 91 -11.20 -16.45 3.36
N PRO A 92 -12.12 -17.35 2.94
CA PRO A 92 -13.12 -17.06 1.91
C PRO A 92 -14.19 -16.07 2.41
N VAL A 93 -14.52 -16.08 3.70
CA VAL A 93 -15.53 -15.20 4.31
C VAL A 93 -14.92 -13.91 4.89
N CYS A 94 -13.75 -13.51 4.41
CA CYS A 94 -13.09 -12.28 4.84
C CYS A 94 -13.96 -11.05 4.49
N PRO A 95 -14.26 -10.14 5.44
CA PRO A 95 -15.10 -8.98 5.18
C PRO A 95 -14.53 -8.08 4.08
N ALA A 96 -13.20 -7.91 4.03
CA ALA A 96 -12.54 -7.17 2.96
C ALA A 96 -12.75 -7.82 1.59
N LYS A 97 -12.72 -9.16 1.48
CA LYS A 97 -12.97 -9.84 0.20
C LYS A 97 -14.42 -9.66 -0.24
N LEU A 98 -15.37 -9.85 0.68
CA LEU A 98 -16.79 -9.67 0.38
C LEU A 98 -17.07 -8.24 -0.10
N LYS A 99 -16.52 -7.24 0.59
CA LYS A 99 -16.63 -5.83 0.19
C LYS A 99 -16.09 -5.61 -1.23
N GLU A 100 -14.86 -6.06 -1.52
CA GLU A 100 -14.26 -5.87 -2.85
C GLU A 100 -15.01 -6.65 -3.94
N GLN A 101 -15.55 -7.83 -3.64
CA GLN A 101 -16.39 -8.58 -4.59
C GLN A 101 -17.67 -7.83 -4.94
N ILE A 102 -18.35 -7.24 -3.95
CA ILE A 102 -19.54 -6.43 -4.18
C ILE A 102 -19.18 -5.19 -5.01
N LEU A 103 -18.11 -4.47 -4.63
CA LEU A 103 -17.64 -3.28 -5.35
C LEU A 103 -17.26 -3.60 -6.80
N HIS A 104 -16.58 -4.73 -7.04
CA HIS A 104 -16.24 -5.18 -8.38
C HIS A 104 -17.49 -5.53 -9.18
N PHE A 105 -18.45 -6.25 -8.58
CA PHE A 105 -19.70 -6.65 -9.23
C PHE A 105 -20.51 -5.44 -9.70
N VAL A 106 -20.64 -4.40 -8.87
CA VAL A 106 -21.37 -3.17 -9.22
C VAL A 106 -20.59 -2.22 -10.12
N SER A 107 -19.29 -2.46 -10.36
CA SER A 107 -18.44 -1.56 -11.13
C SER A 107 -18.90 -1.40 -12.58
N LYS A 108 -18.52 -0.27 -13.20
CA LYS A 108 -18.84 0.09 -14.59
C LYS A 108 -18.50 -0.99 -15.62
N ASN A 109 -17.45 -1.77 -15.38
CA ASN A 109 -17.01 -2.83 -16.30
C ASN A 109 -17.70 -4.18 -16.04
N CYS A 110 -18.61 -4.24 -15.07
CA CYS A 110 -19.37 -5.43 -14.71
C CYS A 110 -20.87 -5.15 -14.88
N MET A 111 -21.63 -5.02 -13.78
CA MET A 111 -23.08 -4.80 -13.86
C MET A 111 -23.48 -3.32 -13.97
N ASP A 112 -22.52 -2.40 -13.80
CA ASP A 112 -22.73 -0.93 -13.88
C ASP A 112 -23.93 -0.44 -13.06
N ILE A 113 -23.90 -0.75 -11.75
CA ILE A 113 -24.94 -0.35 -10.80
C ILE A 113 -24.43 0.88 -10.03
N GLN A 114 -25.04 2.04 -10.30
CA GLN A 114 -24.69 3.34 -9.71
C GLN A 114 -25.57 3.71 -8.52
#